data_AF-A0A7D7ZFG6-F1
#
_entry.id   AF-A0A7D7ZFG6-F1
#
_cell.length_a   1.000
_cell.length_b   1.000
_cell.length_c   1.000
_cell.angle_alpha   90.00
_cell.angle_beta   90.00
_cell.angle_gamma   90.00
#
_symmetry.space_group_name_H-M   'P 1'
#
loop_
_entity.id
_entity.type
_entity.pdbx_description
1 polymer ?
#
loop_
_entity_poly.entity_id
_entity_poly.type
_entity_poly.pdbx_seq_one_letter_code
_entity_poly.pdbx_strand_id
1 'polypeptide(L)'
;MSKYSCGPFRAGLNNSLKAAFAAFFLFIGTGTPVPLAAQEVAQPSRVQMSPAQARGLARQALAGGNAEMADAISKALIERNPSDAEAHLIQALVARGRGDLRASRDASARAYQLA
;
A
#
# COMPACT_ATOMS: atom_id res chain seq x y z
N MET A 1 -18.41 26.15 -47.48
CA MET A 1 -19.17 24.89 -47.51
C MET A 1 -18.35 23.81 -46.81
N SER A 2 -18.98 23.04 -45.92
CA SER A 2 -18.50 21.75 -45.38
C SER A 2 -17.32 21.81 -44.38
N LYS A 3 -17.31 21.14 -43.21
CA LYS A 3 -18.10 19.99 -42.75
C LYS A 3 -17.80 19.62 -41.28
N TYR A 4 -18.86 19.22 -40.58
CA TYR A 4 -18.97 18.20 -39.52
C TYR A 4 -18.47 18.40 -38.07
N SER A 5 -19.48 18.60 -37.22
CA SER A 5 -19.58 18.20 -35.80
C SER A 5 -20.03 16.73 -35.66
N CYS A 6 -19.55 16.03 -34.62
CA CYS A 6 -19.99 14.77 -33.96
C CYS A 6 -18.73 14.01 -33.48
N GLY A 7 -18.57 13.44 -32.28
CA GLY A 7 -19.41 13.04 -31.15
C GLY A 7 -18.55 12.16 -30.21
N PRO A 8 -19.07 11.71 -29.04
CA PRO A 8 -18.27 11.24 -27.90
C PRO A 8 -17.84 9.76 -27.94
N PHE A 9 -16.63 9.51 -27.41
CA PHE A 9 -16.03 8.18 -27.22
C PHE A 9 -16.77 7.43 -26.09
N ARG A 10 -17.68 6.51 -26.47
CA ARG A 10 -18.43 5.64 -25.57
C ARG A 10 -17.67 4.33 -25.34
N ALA A 11 -17.53 3.99 -24.07
CA ALA A 11 -17.15 2.68 -23.56
C ALA A 11 -18.12 1.58 -24.00
N GLY A 12 -17.59 0.38 -24.26
CA GLY A 12 -18.36 -0.82 -24.57
C GLY A 12 -17.46 -1.99 -24.95
N LEU A 13 -16.68 -2.50 -23.99
CA LEU A 13 -15.92 -3.74 -24.18
C LEU A 13 -16.86 -4.92 -23.94
N ASN A 14 -17.06 -5.70 -24.98
CA ASN A 14 -18.15 -6.65 -25.13
C ASN A 14 -17.96 -7.95 -24.33
N ASN A 15 -19.08 -8.40 -23.75
CA ASN A 15 -19.32 -9.72 -23.18
C ASN A 15 -19.27 -10.82 -24.26
N SER A 16 -18.10 -11.44 -24.48
CA SER A 16 -17.99 -12.60 -25.38
C SER A 16 -17.13 -13.76 -24.85
N LEU A 17 -16.98 -13.87 -23.52
CA LEU A 17 -16.22 -14.96 -22.88
C LEU A 17 -17.11 -16.00 -22.17
N LYS A 18 -18.34 -16.23 -22.66
CA LYS A 18 -19.25 -17.26 -22.17
C LYS A 18 -19.72 -18.11 -23.34
N ALA A 19 -18.98 -19.17 -23.72
CA ALA A 19 -19.53 -20.37 -24.41
C ALA A 19 -18.47 -21.33 -25.02
N ALA A 20 -17.36 -21.66 -24.35
CA ALA A 20 -16.41 -22.63 -24.93
C ALA A 20 -15.69 -23.54 -23.93
N PHE A 21 -16.40 -24.01 -22.88
CA PHE A 21 -15.91 -25.11 -22.04
C PHE A 21 -17.03 -26.13 -21.80
N ALA A 22 -17.72 -26.50 -22.87
CA ALA A 22 -18.57 -27.68 -22.88
C ALA A 22 -17.76 -28.86 -23.43
N ALA A 23 -17.76 -29.96 -22.66
CA ALA A 23 -17.25 -31.28 -22.98
C ALA A 23 -15.74 -31.51 -22.86
N PHE A 24 -15.31 -31.96 -21.66
CA PHE A 24 -14.49 -33.17 -21.61
C PHE A 24 -14.47 -33.79 -20.20
N PHE A 25 -14.53 -35.12 -20.17
CA PHE A 25 -14.35 -36.02 -19.03
C PHE A 25 -15.48 -36.20 -18.02
N LEU A 26 -16.47 -36.94 -18.49
CA LEU A 26 -17.17 -37.96 -17.74
C LEU A 26 -16.17 -39.02 -17.25
N PHE A 27 -15.73 -38.93 -15.99
CA PHE A 27 -15.03 -40.01 -15.29
C PHE A 27 -15.83 -40.36 -14.03
N ILE A 28 -16.61 -41.42 -14.13
CA ILE A 28 -17.30 -42.06 -13.02
C ILE A 28 -16.22 -42.80 -12.21
N GLY A 29 -15.84 -42.23 -11.07
CA GLY A 29 -14.94 -42.84 -10.11
C GLY A 29 -15.48 -42.61 -8.71
N THR A 30 -15.87 -43.68 -8.05
CA THR A 30 -16.29 -43.73 -6.64
C THR A 30 -15.15 -43.26 -5.72
N GLY A 31 -15.09 -41.95 -5.45
CA GLY A 31 -14.24 -41.37 -4.43
C GLY A 31 -15.09 -40.98 -3.22
N THR A 32 -14.78 -41.53 -2.06
CA THR A 32 -15.41 -41.16 -0.80
C THR A 32 -15.27 -39.66 -0.55
N PRO A 33 -16.30 -38.98 0.02
CA PRO A 33 -16.18 -37.57 0.35
C PRO A 33 -15.17 -37.43 1.48
N VAL A 34 -13.94 -37.01 1.16
CA VAL A 34 -13.02 -36.51 2.17
C VAL A 34 -13.67 -35.26 2.74
N PRO A 35 -14.03 -35.22 4.04
CA PRO A 35 -14.62 -34.03 4.62
C PRO A 35 -13.61 -32.90 4.49
N LEU A 36 -14.03 -31.86 3.78
CA LEU A 36 -13.35 -30.58 3.58
C LEU A 36 -13.31 -29.77 4.90
N ALA A 37 -13.03 -30.42 6.03
CA ALA A 37 -12.90 -29.75 7.31
C ALA A 37 -11.51 -29.12 7.37
N ALA A 38 -11.51 -27.78 7.30
CA ALA A 38 -10.40 -26.91 7.67
C ALA A 38 -9.12 -27.07 6.82
N GLN A 39 -9.19 -26.62 5.57
CA GLN A 39 -8.07 -25.85 5.03
C GLN A 39 -7.98 -24.57 5.87
N GLU A 40 -7.26 -24.63 6.99
CA GLU A 40 -6.80 -23.42 7.66
C GLU A 40 -5.86 -22.74 6.69
N VAL A 41 -6.39 -21.76 5.98
CA VAL A 41 -5.63 -20.85 5.12
C VAL A 41 -4.57 -20.27 6.03
N ALA A 42 -3.35 -20.78 5.94
CA ALA A 42 -2.18 -20.24 6.61
C ALA A 42 -2.16 -18.76 6.26
N GLN A 43 -2.56 -17.93 7.21
CA GLN A 43 -2.63 -16.49 7.04
C GLN A 43 -1.24 -16.05 6.61
N PRO A 44 -1.09 -15.29 5.52
CA PRO A 44 0.23 -14.81 5.12
C PRO A 44 0.79 -14.08 6.32
N SER A 45 1.87 -14.61 6.89
CA SER A 45 2.49 -14.12 8.11
C SER A 45 2.73 -12.64 7.89
N ARG A 46 1.88 -11.79 8.47
CA ARG A 46 1.95 -10.34 8.31
C ARG A 46 3.36 -9.99 8.78
N VAL A 47 4.24 -9.66 7.85
CA VAL A 47 5.63 -9.31 8.16
C VAL A 47 5.55 -8.05 9.01
N GLN A 48 5.58 -8.23 10.32
CA GLN A 48 5.55 -7.13 11.28
C GLN A 48 6.98 -6.65 11.42
N MET A 49 7.26 -5.51 10.81
CA MET A 49 8.57 -4.86 10.97
C MET A 49 8.73 -4.36 12.41
N SER A 50 9.95 -4.52 12.94
CA SER A 50 10.30 -3.89 14.21
C SER A 50 10.36 -2.36 14.04
N PRO A 51 10.19 -1.56 15.11
CA PRO A 51 10.32 -0.10 15.03
C PRO A 51 11.67 0.33 14.42
N ALA A 52 12.76 -0.35 14.80
CA ALA A 52 14.10 -0.06 14.29
C ALA A 52 14.21 -0.32 12.77
N GLN A 53 13.61 -1.41 12.28
CA GLN A 53 13.57 -1.71 10.85
C GLN A 53 12.73 -0.67 10.09
N ALA A 54 11.59 -0.26 10.66
CA ALA A 54 10.75 0.76 10.06
C ALA A 54 11.47 2.12 9.98
N ARG A 55 12.21 2.54 11.01
CA ARG A 55 13.05 3.75 10.95
C ARG A 55 14.13 3.64 9.88
N GLY A 56 14.80 2.49 9.80
CA GLY A 56 15.78 2.20 8.75
C GLY A 56 15.20 2.37 7.35
N LEU A 57 14.02 1.78 7.11
CA LEU A 57 13.32 1.89 5.84
C LEU A 57 12.89 3.33 5.54
N ALA A 58 12.40 4.06 6.55
CA ALA A 58 12.01 5.46 6.37
C ALA A 58 13.21 6.36 6.00
N ARG A 59 14.38 6.15 6.62
CA ARG A 59 15.62 6.86 6.26
C ARG A 59 16.06 6.52 4.84
N GLN A 60 15.98 5.25 4.45
CA GLN A 60 16.28 4.82 3.08
C GLN A 60 15.32 5.45 2.07
N ALA A 61 14.03 5.51 2.39
CA ALA A 61 13.02 6.17 1.56
C ALA A 61 13.32 7.67 1.40
N LEU A 62 13.67 8.37 2.49
CA LEU A 62 14.11 9.77 2.42
C LEU A 62 15.35 9.95 1.53
N ALA A 63 16.38 9.13 1.73
CA ALA A 63 17.62 9.19 0.94
C ALA A 63 17.38 8.90 -0.54
N GLY A 64 16.43 8.01 -0.85
CA GLY A 64 15.99 7.70 -2.21
C GLY A 64 15.02 8.72 -2.82
N GLY A 65 14.70 9.81 -2.12
CA GLY A 65 13.74 10.83 -2.59
C GLY A 65 12.27 10.38 -2.54
N ASN A 66 11.97 9.22 -1.96
CA ASN A 66 10.62 8.73 -1.78
C ASN A 66 10.00 9.32 -0.50
N ALA A 67 9.67 10.61 -0.57
CA ALA A 67 9.09 11.36 0.54
C ALA A 67 7.73 10.79 0.99
N GLU A 68 6.92 10.27 0.06
CA GLU A 68 5.61 9.66 0.38
C GLU A 68 5.75 8.42 1.24
N MET A 69 6.68 7.52 0.89
CA MET A 69 6.93 6.32 1.69
C MET A 69 7.51 6.67 3.06
N ALA A 70 8.44 7.65 3.13
CA ALA A 70 8.97 8.12 4.40
C ALA A 70 7.88 8.74 5.29
N ASP A 71 6.95 9.50 4.71
CA ASP A 71 5.80 10.08 5.42
C ASP A 71 4.89 8.99 6.00
N ALA A 72 4.53 8.00 5.19
CA ALA A 72 3.67 6.90 5.61
C ALA A 72 4.30 6.10 6.76
N ILE A 73 5.59 5.76 6.65
CA ILE A 73 6.29 4.99 7.68
C ILE A 73 6.46 5.81 8.97
N SER A 74 6.82 7.09 8.87
CA SER A 74 6.96 7.95 10.05
C SER A 74 5.63 8.17 10.77
N LYS A 75 4.52 8.34 10.05
CA LYS A 75 3.17 8.38 10.64
C LYS A 75 2.85 7.08 11.40
N ALA A 76 3.09 5.92 10.79
CA ALA A 76 2.87 4.63 11.45
C ALA A 76 3.75 4.46 12.71
N LEU A 77 4.98 4.96 12.69
CA LEU A 77 5.87 4.96 13.86
C LEU A 77 5.34 5.86 14.97
N ILE A 78 4.85 7.07 14.65
CA ILE A 78 4.25 8.00 15.62
C ILE A 78 2.95 7.43 16.20
N GLU A 79 2.10 6.82 15.37
CA GLU A 79 0.87 6.16 15.82
C GLU A 79 1.16 5.04 16.83
N ARG A 80 2.22 4.26 16.58
CA ARG A 80 2.66 3.19 17.49
C ARG A 80 3.36 3.73 18.73
N ASN A 81 4.18 4.76 18.57
CA ASN A 81 4.94 5.38 19.65
C ASN A 81 4.95 6.92 19.46
N PRO A 82 4.05 7.64 20.14
CA PRO A 82 3.94 9.09 20.00
C PRO A 82 5.20 9.87 20.41
N SER A 83 6.03 9.28 21.26
CA SER A 83 7.29 9.86 21.74
C SER A 83 8.52 9.42 20.91
N ASP A 84 8.33 8.83 19.73
CA ASP A 84 9.46 8.46 18.85
C ASP A 84 10.07 9.72 18.21
N ALA A 85 11.13 10.26 18.84
CA ALA A 85 11.83 11.46 18.39
C ALA A 85 12.32 11.35 16.93
N GLU A 86 12.80 10.17 16.53
CA GLU A 86 13.31 9.96 15.18
C GLU A 86 12.17 9.96 14.14
N ALA A 87 11.00 9.43 14.48
CA ALA A 87 9.84 9.49 13.60
C ALA A 87 9.37 10.93 13.35
N HIS A 88 9.38 11.79 14.37
CA HIS A 88 9.11 13.23 14.22
C HIS A 88 10.18 13.95 13.39
N LEU A 89 11.46 13.57 13.55
CA LEU A 89 12.54 14.10 12.72
C LEU A 89 12.34 13.76 11.24
N ILE A 90 11.96 12.51 10.95
CA ILE A 90 11.67 12.07 9.57
C ILE A 90 10.50 12.88 8.99
N GLN A 91 9.41 13.09 9.74
CA GLN A 91 8.32 13.97 9.29
C GLN A 91 8.79 15.38 8.99
N ALA A 92 9.67 15.94 9.82
CA ALA A 92 10.22 17.27 9.60
C ALA A 92 10.99 17.37 8.28
N LEU A 93 11.77 16.34 7.96
CA LEU A 93 12.54 16.24 6.71
C LEU A 93 11.62 16.06 5.50
N VAL A 94 10.60 15.21 5.60
CA VAL A 94 9.56 15.05 4.56
C VAL A 94 8.88 16.39 4.28
N ALA A 95 8.41 17.08 5.32
CA ALA A 95 7.74 18.37 5.18
C ALA A 95 8.66 19.43 4.54
N ARG A 96 9.94 19.45 4.92
CA ARG A 96 10.95 20.31 4.31
C ARG A 96 11.14 19.99 2.82
N GLY A 97 11.19 18.72 2.45
CA GLY A 97 11.30 18.27 1.06
C GLY A 97 10.10 18.70 0.20
N ARG A 98 8.91 18.78 0.81
CA ARG A 98 7.68 19.29 0.17
C ARG A 98 7.58 20.83 0.15
N GLY A 99 8.52 21.54 0.76
CA GLY A 99 8.48 23.00 0.91
C GLY A 99 7.55 23.51 2.02
N ASP A 100 6.94 22.62 2.82
CA ASP A 100 6.15 22.99 3.98
C ASP A 100 7.06 23.26 5.19
N LEU A 101 7.61 24.48 5.21
CA LEU A 101 8.53 24.90 6.27
C LEU A 101 7.85 25.04 7.63
N ARG A 102 6.53 25.27 7.67
CA ARG A 102 5.80 25.38 8.93
C ARG A 102 5.67 24.02 9.59
N ALA A 103 5.13 23.04 8.86
CA ALA A 103 5.02 21.68 9.35
C ALA A 103 6.40 21.09 9.69
N SER A 104 7.43 21.42 8.90
CA SER A 104 8.81 21.02 9.18
C SER A 104 9.29 21.52 10.53
N ARG A 105 9.12 22.82 10.82
CA ARG A 105 9.52 23.42 12.10
C ARG A 105 8.79 22.80 13.28
N ASP A 106 7.47 22.62 13.15
CA ASP A 106 6.64 22.06 14.22
C ASP A 106 7.06 20.61 14.55
N ALA A 107 7.30 19.79 13.52
CA ALA A 107 7.78 18.42 13.69
C ALA A 107 9.21 18.36 14.26
N SER A 108 10.12 19.23 13.79
CA SER A 108 11.47 19.35 14.38
C SER A 108 11.42 19.73 15.85
N ALA A 109 10.58 20.69 16.23
CA ALA A 109 10.44 21.11 17.62
C ALA A 109 10.00 19.94 18.52
N ARG A 110 9.04 19.13 18.06
CA ARG A 110 8.64 17.90 18.78
C ARG A 110 9.77 16.90 18.88
N ALA A 111 10.51 16.65 17.80
CA ALA A 111 11.65 15.75 17.82
C ALA A 111 12.70 16.18 18.86
N TYR A 112 13.02 17.47 18.93
CA TYR A 112 13.96 18.02 19.92
C TYR A 112 13.46 17.93 21.36
N GLN A 113 12.16 18.02 21.60
CA GLN A 113 11.59 17.87 22.94
C GLN A 113 11.63 16.42 23.45
N LEU A 114 11.75 15.45 22.54
CA LEU A 114 11.70 14.02 22.82
C LEU A 114 13.06 13.32 22.77
N ALA A 115 14.11 14.03 22.32
CA ALA A 115 15.48 13.55 22.22
C ALA A 115 16.23 13.68 23.55
#